data_AF-A0A1Q5P8F0-F1
#
_entry.id   AF-A0A1Q5P8F0-F1
#
_cell.length_a   1.000
_cell.length_b   1.000
_cell.length_c   1.000
_cell.angle_alpha   90.00
_cell.angle_beta   90.00
_cell.angle_gamma   90.00
#
_symmetry.space_group_name_H-M   'P 1'
#
loop_
_entity.id
_entity.type
_entity.pdbx_description
1 polymer ?
#
loop_
_entity_poly.entity_id
_entity_poly.type
_entity_poly.pdbx_seq_one_letter_code
_entity_poly.pdbx_strand_id
1 'polypeptide(L)'
;MAAPGSLPDKKYTDSLQTEVDAGFLYGHIAAAEEVPAIARMFRELGEIEQEHATKMQAKLQRDGIAVALPPPSWWTRVLDRIRKVLS
;
A
#
# COMPACT_ATOMS: atom_id res chain seq x y z
N MET A 1 -8.43 24.52 -10.85
CA MET A 1 -7.56 24.36 -9.66
C MET A 1 -8.48 24.06 -8.50
N ALA A 2 -8.26 22.97 -7.76
CA ALA A 2 -9.07 22.66 -6.58
C ALA A 2 -8.81 23.70 -5.47
N ALA A 3 -9.84 24.05 -4.71
CA ALA A 3 -9.68 24.97 -3.59
C ALA A 3 -8.78 24.33 -2.51
N PRO A 4 -7.85 25.10 -1.90
CA PRO A 4 -7.01 24.59 -0.81
C PRO A 4 -7.91 24.12 0.34
N GLY A 5 -7.69 22.88 0.80
CA GLY A 5 -8.49 22.26 1.87
C GLY A 5 -9.72 21.47 1.41
N SER A 6 -9.85 21.19 0.10
CA SER A 6 -10.86 20.24 -0.38
C SER A 6 -10.56 18.81 0.11
N LEU A 7 -11.62 18.12 0.56
CA LEU A 7 -11.53 16.70 0.91
C LEU A 7 -11.11 15.90 -0.34
N PRO A 8 -10.25 14.88 -0.20
CA PRO A 8 -9.82 14.08 -1.33
C PRO A 8 -11.00 13.29 -1.90
N ASP A 9 -11.13 13.29 -3.24
CA ASP A 9 -12.05 12.38 -3.92
C ASP A 9 -11.79 10.94 -3.47
N LYS A 10 -12.87 10.16 -3.30
CA LYS A 10 -12.81 8.74 -2.92
C LYS A 10 -11.84 7.93 -3.78
N LYS A 11 -11.74 8.26 -5.07
CA LYS A 11 -10.80 7.60 -6.00
C LYS A 11 -9.34 7.70 -5.53
N TYR A 12 -8.93 8.85 -4.98
CA TYR A 12 -7.57 9.05 -4.50
C TYR A 12 -7.31 8.27 -3.21
N THR A 13 -8.28 8.24 -2.31
CA THR A 13 -8.17 7.43 -1.08
C THR A 13 -8.15 5.93 -1.38
N ASP A 14 -8.95 5.47 -2.36
CA ASP A 14 -8.98 4.07 -2.80
C ASP A 14 -7.67 3.66 -3.49
N SER A 15 -7.12 4.53 -4.35
CA SER A 15 -5.81 4.30 -4.98
C SER A 15 -4.71 4.22 -3.93
N LEU A 16 -4.64 5.17 -2.98
CA LEU A 16 -3.66 5.11 -1.89
C LEU A 16 -3.82 3.85 -1.04
N GLN A 17 -5.04 3.43 -0.74
CA GLN A 17 -5.28 2.19 0.00
C GLN A 17 -4.77 0.97 -0.76
N THR A 18 -4.98 0.93 -2.08
CA THR A 18 -4.48 -0.16 -2.93
C THR A 18 -2.95 -0.28 -2.86
N GLU A 19 -2.23 0.83 -3.00
CA GLU A 19 -0.76 0.84 -2.93
C GLU A 19 -0.26 0.41 -1.54
N VAL A 20 -0.87 0.93 -0.47
CA VAL A 20 -0.51 0.56 0.91
C VAL A 20 -0.78 -0.92 1.18
N ASP A 21 -1.93 -1.44 0.74
CA ASP A 21 -2.30 -2.84 0.94
C ASP A 21 -1.40 -3.78 0.15
N ALA A 22 -1.04 -3.42 -1.09
CA ALA A 22 -0.11 -4.19 -1.90
C ALA A 22 1.29 -4.23 -1.28
N GLY A 23 1.81 -3.06 -0.84
CA GLY A 23 3.10 -2.98 -0.15
C GLY A 23 3.15 -3.84 1.12
N PHE A 24 2.07 -3.81 1.91
CA PHE A 24 1.94 -4.64 3.10
C PHE A 24 1.88 -6.15 2.74
N LEU A 25 1.04 -6.52 1.77
CA LEU A 25 0.89 -7.92 1.34
C LEU A 25 2.21 -8.50 0.83
N TYR A 26 2.93 -7.77 -0.03
CA TYR A 26 4.21 -8.24 -0.56
C TYR A 26 5.28 -8.35 0.53
N GLY A 27 5.32 -7.45 1.50
CA GLY A 27 6.20 -7.58 2.67
C GLY A 27 5.91 -8.85 3.48
N HIS A 28 4.63 -9.20 3.64
CA HIS A 28 4.22 -10.41 4.34
C HIS A 28 4.53 -11.70 3.57
N ILE A 29 4.38 -11.71 2.24
CA ILE A 29 4.80 -12.83 1.39
C ILE A 29 6.34 -12.98 1.45
N ALA A 30 7.08 -11.88 1.31
CA ALA A 30 8.54 -11.90 1.40
C ALA A 30 9.05 -12.48 2.74
N ALA A 31 8.37 -12.18 3.85
CA ALA A 31 8.68 -12.72 5.16
C ALA A 31 8.23 -14.18 5.36
N ALA A 32 7.35 -14.70 4.49
CA ALA A 32 6.87 -16.08 4.50
C ALA A 32 7.73 -17.02 3.67
N GLU A 33 8.32 -16.49 2.61
CA GLU A 33 8.89 -17.25 1.52
C GLU A 33 10.25 -17.86 1.91
N GLU A 34 10.42 -19.14 1.62
CA GLU A 34 11.65 -19.88 1.92
C GLU A 34 12.70 -19.72 0.81
N VAL A 35 12.25 -19.55 -0.44
CA VAL A 35 13.14 -19.40 -1.59
C VAL A 35 13.71 -17.96 -1.61
N PRO A 36 15.02 -17.75 -1.37
CA PRO A 36 15.56 -16.40 -1.14
C PRO A 36 15.37 -15.44 -2.33
N ALA A 37 15.40 -15.96 -3.56
CA ALA A 37 15.18 -15.16 -4.76
C ALA A 37 13.74 -14.64 -4.85
N ILE A 38 12.75 -15.46 -4.49
CA ILE A 38 11.33 -15.10 -4.51
C ILE A 38 11.04 -14.12 -3.35
N ALA A 39 11.60 -14.38 -2.17
CA ALA A 39 11.50 -13.48 -1.03
C ALA A 39 12.04 -12.07 -1.36
N ARG A 40 13.21 -12.00 -2.03
CA ARG A 40 13.79 -10.73 -2.48
C ARG A 40 12.90 -10.01 -3.48
N MET A 41 12.36 -10.73 -4.47
CA MET A 41 11.45 -10.16 -5.46
C MET A 41 10.21 -9.54 -4.80
N PHE A 42 9.55 -10.24 -3.88
CA PHE A 42 8.40 -9.68 -3.18
C PHE A 42 8.76 -8.49 -2.28
N ARG A 43 9.95 -8.50 -1.66
CA ARG A 43 10.41 -7.32 -0.91
C ARG A 43 10.55 -6.10 -1.82
N GLU A 44 11.17 -6.28 -3.00
CA GLU A 44 11.32 -5.20 -3.98
C GLU A 44 9.97 -4.68 -4.48
N LEU A 45 9.01 -5.59 -4.76
CA LEU A 45 7.64 -5.19 -5.09
C LEU A 45 7.01 -4.38 -3.95
N GLY A 46 7.17 -4.82 -2.69
CA GLY A 46 6.65 -4.09 -1.54
C GLY A 46 7.23 -2.68 -1.40
N GLU A 47 8.53 -2.51 -1.66
CA GLU A 47 9.21 -1.21 -1.68
C GLU A 47 8.69 -0.31 -2.81
N ILE A 48 8.41 -0.87 -3.99
CA ILE A 48 7.85 -0.15 -5.15
C ILE A 48 6.46 0.42 -4.80
N GLU A 49 5.56 -0.37 -4.22
CA GLU A 49 4.20 0.13 -3.90
C GLU A 49 4.22 1.19 -2.78
N GLN A 50 5.16 1.09 -1.83
CA GLN A 50 5.38 2.16 -0.86
C GLN A 50 5.85 3.45 -1.53
N GLU A 51 6.73 3.35 -2.53
CA GLU A 51 7.15 4.49 -3.34
C GLU A 51 5.98 5.09 -4.14
N HIS A 52 5.11 4.26 -4.71
CA HIS A 52 3.89 4.72 -5.38
C HIS A 52 2.97 5.48 -4.43
N ALA A 53 2.69 4.93 -3.24
CA ALA A 53 1.84 5.55 -2.24
C ALA A 53 2.38 6.93 -1.81
N THR A 54 3.68 7.01 -1.51
CA THR A 54 4.33 8.26 -1.07
C THR A 54 4.40 9.30 -2.20
N LYS A 55 4.72 8.91 -3.44
CA LYS A 55 4.71 9.81 -4.60
C LYS A 55 3.31 10.34 -4.90
N MET A 56 2.30 9.48 -4.83
CA MET A 56 0.89 9.86 -5.04
C MET A 56 0.44 10.85 -3.98
N GLN A 57 0.71 10.58 -2.69
CA GLN A 57 0.41 11.50 -1.60
C GLN A 57 1.09 12.86 -1.83
N ALA A 58 2.39 12.87 -2.10
CA ALA A 58 3.15 14.10 -2.31
C ALA A 58 2.61 14.91 -3.52
N LYS A 59 2.14 14.23 -4.57
CA LYS A 59 1.49 14.88 -5.72
C LYS A 59 0.16 15.52 -5.31
N LEU A 60 -0.70 14.79 -4.61
CA LEU A 60 -1.99 15.30 -4.17
C LEU A 60 -1.84 16.51 -3.22
N GLN A 61 -0.86 16.46 -2.32
CA GLN A 61 -0.54 17.59 -1.44
C GLN A 61 -0.05 18.82 -2.23
N ARG A 62 0.80 18.62 -3.25
CA ARG A 62 1.22 19.70 -4.16
C ARG A 62 0.04 20.31 -4.94
N ASP A 63 -0.97 19.51 -5.26
CA ASP A 63 -2.19 19.93 -5.93
C ASP A 63 -3.22 20.59 -4.96
N GLY A 64 -2.86 20.78 -3.69
CA GLY A 64 -3.70 21.41 -2.67
C GLY A 64 -4.76 20.49 -2.04
N ILE A 65 -4.66 19.18 -2.29
CA ILE A 65 -5.55 18.15 -1.76
C ILE A 65 -4.93 17.55 -0.49
N ALA A 66 -5.59 17.75 0.64
CA ALA A 66 -5.11 17.22 1.92
C ALA A 66 -5.43 15.72 2.03
N VAL A 67 -4.41 14.88 1.89
CA VAL A 67 -4.56 13.42 2.02
C VAL A 67 -3.41 12.82 2.85
N ALA A 68 -3.75 11.85 3.70
CA ALA A 68 -2.80 11.07 4.49
C ALA A 68 -2.66 9.67 3.89
N LEU A 69 -1.50 9.03 4.10
CA LEU A 69 -1.37 7.60 3.82
C LEU A 69 -2.29 6.82 4.76
N PRO A 70 -3.19 5.98 4.25
CA PRO A 70 -3.99 5.13 5.09
C PRO A 70 -3.11 4.07 5.76
N PRO A 71 -3.51 3.52 6.92
CA PRO A 71 -2.93 2.27 7.38
C PRO A 71 -3.34 1.12 6.43
N PRO A 72 -2.60 -0.01 6.43
CA PRO A 72 -3.05 -1.23 5.76
C PRO A 72 -4.46 -1.63 6.21
N SER A 73 -5.29 -2.06 5.25
CA SER A 73 -6.68 -2.40 5.51
C SER A 73 -6.83 -3.66 6.36
N TRP A 74 -7.99 -3.85 6.96
CA TRP A 74 -8.25 -5.05 7.76
C TRP A 74 -8.36 -6.32 6.89
N TRP A 75 -8.59 -6.20 5.58
CA TRP A 75 -8.63 -7.35 4.65
C TRP A 75 -7.26 -7.99 4.47
N THR A 76 -6.17 -7.21 4.47
CA THR A 76 -4.80 -7.76 4.43
C THR A 76 -4.47 -8.56 5.71
N ARG A 77 -5.03 -8.16 6.86
CA ARG A 77 -4.94 -8.93 8.12
C ARG A 77 -5.67 -10.29 8.06
N VAL A 78 -6.66 -10.44 7.18
CA VAL A 78 -7.37 -11.72 6.97
C VAL A 78 -6.55 -12.65 6.08
N LEU A 79 -5.84 -12.12 5.07
CA LEU A 79 -4.93 -12.92 4.23
C LEU A 79 -3.75 -13.51 5.03
N ASP A 80 -3.23 -12.78 6.02
CA ASP A 80 -2.25 -13.31 6.99
C ASP A 80 -2.74 -14.54 7.74
N ARG A 81 -4.06 -14.63 7.99
CA ARG A 81 -4.67 -15.80 8.62
C ARG A 81 -4.80 -16.98 7.67
N ILE A 82 -5.03 -16.74 6.37
CA ILE A 82 -5.16 -17.82 5.37
C ILE A 82 -3.82 -18.55 5.19
N ARG A 83 -2.70 -17.83 5.20
CA ARG A 83 -1.35 -18.44 5.23
C ARG A 83 -1.19 -19.46 6.37
N LYS A 84 -1.76 -19.18 7.55
CA LYS A 84 -1.71 -20.05 8.73
C LYS A 84 -2.57 -21.32 8.64
N VAL A 85 -3.56 -21.35 7.75
CA VAL A 85 -4.48 -22.49 7.55
C VAL A 85 -3.96 -23.45 6.47
N LEU A 86 -3.07 -22.97 5.60
CA LEU A 86 -2.48 -23.74 4.50
C LEU A 86 -1.03 -24.20 4.78
N SER A 87 -0.51 -23.96 5.99
CA SER A 87 0.75 -24.52 6.50
C SER A 87 0.52 -25.80 7.30
#